data_AF-A0AA39PYG3-F1
#
_entry.id   AF-A0AA39PYG3-F1
#
_cell.length_a   1.000
_cell.length_b   1.000
_cell.length_c   1.000
_cell.angle_alpha   90.00
_cell.angle_beta   90.00
_cell.angle_gamma   90.00
#
_symmetry.space_group_name_H-M   'P 1'
#
loop_
_entity.id
_entity.type
_entity.pdbx_description
1 polymer ?
#
loop_
_entity_poly.entity_id
_entity_poly.type
_entity_poly.pdbx_seq_one_letter_code
_entity_poly.pdbx_strand_id
1 'polypeptide(L)'
;MPMFMPEYGIVWAYPTPERICQFAECPHKSKGYDGHKMKMCSKCRDVRYCSKDCQRSDWKSHKLRCQAPTNLMPSVWIRKYEGTFRWAAMEALRLHTNYMPAKGTGLEVVIFEGTAVGPNLADFLVASCKVCDLGKVIPGYQADHDPTVSLSRDIRKRGGIGAVTVVFSF
;
A
#
# COMPACT_ATOMS: atom_id res chain seq x y z
N MET A 1 10.26 -1.19 2.07
CA MET A 1 9.56 -2.19 2.92
C MET A 1 8.06 -2.12 2.62
N PRO A 2 7.37 -3.22 2.28
CA PRO A 2 5.92 -3.18 2.05
C PRO A 2 5.20 -2.49 3.21
N MET A 3 4.24 -1.63 2.91
CA MET A 3 3.46 -0.94 3.94
C MET A 3 2.32 -1.87 4.37
N PHE A 4 2.50 -2.48 5.54
CA PHE A 4 1.46 -3.26 6.20
C PHE A 4 0.52 -2.32 6.96
N MET A 5 -0.77 -2.39 6.65
CA MET A 5 -1.84 -1.78 7.45
C MET A 5 -2.60 -2.92 8.13
N PRO A 6 -2.05 -3.50 9.22
CA PRO A 6 -2.58 -4.71 9.84
C PRO A 6 -4.00 -4.55 10.38
N GLU A 7 -4.41 -3.33 10.74
CA GLU A 7 -5.77 -2.99 11.15
C GLU A 7 -6.81 -3.23 10.05
N TYR A 8 -6.39 -3.19 8.78
CA TYR A 8 -7.25 -3.42 7.62
C TYR A 8 -6.97 -4.76 6.91
N GLY A 9 -5.93 -5.50 7.33
CA GLY A 9 -5.49 -6.71 6.62
C GLY A 9 -4.95 -6.41 5.21
N ILE A 10 -4.44 -5.20 4.98
CA ILE A 10 -4.00 -4.74 3.66
C ILE A 10 -2.49 -4.59 3.64
N VAL A 11 -1.86 -5.11 2.59
CA VAL A 11 -0.43 -4.93 2.33
C VAL A 11 -0.24 -4.25 1.00
N TRP A 12 0.47 -3.13 1.03
CA TRP A 12 0.97 -2.50 -0.17
C TRP A 12 2.30 -3.15 -0.53
N ALA A 13 2.31 -3.89 -1.65
CA ALA A 13 3.52 -4.55 -2.16
C ALA A 13 4.59 -3.57 -2.63
N TYR A 14 4.26 -2.29 -2.79
CA TYR A 14 5.26 -1.27 -3.08
C TYR A 14 6.20 -1.14 -1.89
N PRO A 15 7.53 -1.15 -2.11
CA PRO A 15 8.45 -0.74 -1.08
C PRO A 15 8.07 0.67 -0.65
N THR A 16 7.86 0.89 0.66
CA THR A 16 7.93 2.25 1.22
C THR A 16 9.13 2.92 0.57
N PRO A 17 8.93 4.00 -0.19
CA PRO A 17 10.03 4.65 -0.84
C PRO A 17 11.03 5.03 0.25
N GLU A 18 12.30 4.74 0.01
CA GLU A 18 13.35 5.09 0.94
C GLU A 18 13.18 6.58 1.31
N ARG A 19 13.39 6.92 2.59
CA ARG A 19 13.28 8.30 3.06
C ARG A 19 14.52 9.09 2.63
N ILE A 20 14.67 9.24 1.33
CA ILE A 20 15.75 9.97 0.67
C ILE A 20 15.24 11.31 0.16
N CYS A 21 16.16 12.27 0.05
CA CYS A 21 15.83 13.55 -0.55
C CYS A 21 15.64 13.38 -2.07
N GLN A 22 14.55 13.95 -2.60
CA GLN A 22 14.21 13.87 -4.01
C GLN A 22 15.19 14.61 -4.92
N PHE A 23 15.80 15.69 -4.41
CA PHE A 23 16.78 16.46 -5.16
C PHE A 23 17.99 15.59 -5.52
N ALA A 24 18.23 15.42 -6.82
CA ALA A 24 19.21 14.47 -7.33
C ALA A 24 20.64 14.75 -6.85
N GLU A 25 21.00 16.03 -6.74
CA GLU A 25 22.33 16.53 -6.36
C GLU A 25 22.41 16.87 -4.86
N CYS A 26 21.52 16.29 -4.04
CA CYS A 26 21.53 16.55 -2.61
C CYS A 26 22.82 16.01 -1.96
N PRO A 27 23.58 16.85 -1.21
CA PRO A 27 24.79 16.42 -0.50
C PRO A 27 24.54 15.33 0.56
N HIS A 28 23.29 15.19 1.01
CA HIS A 28 22.86 14.24 2.03
C HIS A 28 22.13 13.02 1.45
N LYS A 29 22.06 12.87 0.12
CA LYS A 29 21.29 11.81 -0.53
C LYS A 29 21.75 10.41 -0.12
N SER A 30 23.06 10.22 0.01
CA SER A 30 23.70 8.93 0.37
C SER A 30 23.64 8.60 1.86
N LYS A 31 23.42 9.59 2.73
CA LYS A 31 23.38 9.37 4.20
C LYS A 31 22.02 8.89 4.70
N GLY A 32 20.99 8.88 3.85
CA GLY A 32 19.63 8.60 4.31
C GLY A 32 19.19 9.55 5.43
N TYR A 33 18.22 9.13 6.22
CA TYR A 33 17.65 9.92 7.30
C TYR A 33 18.42 9.69 8.61
N ASP A 34 19.43 10.53 8.91
CA ASP A 34 20.10 10.61 10.23
C ASP A 34 19.20 11.32 11.28
N GLY A 35 17.97 10.84 11.48
CA GLY A 35 17.08 11.37 12.53
C GLY A 35 16.38 12.72 12.25
N HIS A 36 16.73 13.44 11.18
CA HIS A 36 16.21 14.80 10.86
C HIS A 36 14.92 14.85 10.05
N LYS A 37 13.81 15.37 10.62
CA LYS A 37 12.47 15.44 9.97
C LYS A 37 12.51 16.02 8.54
N MET A 38 12.36 15.14 7.54
CA MET A 38 12.18 15.51 6.14
C MET A 38 10.81 16.14 5.91
N LYS A 39 10.76 17.13 5.04
CA LYS A 39 9.54 17.85 4.69
C LYS A 39 9.00 17.31 3.37
N MET A 40 7.72 16.98 3.36
CA MET A 40 7.03 16.64 2.13
C MET A 40 6.72 17.92 1.35
N CYS A 41 6.68 17.82 0.02
CA CYS A 41 6.15 18.90 -0.80
C CYS A 41 4.71 19.21 -0.37
N SER A 42 4.41 20.47 -0.07
CA SER A 42 3.07 20.88 0.40
C SER A 42 1.98 20.68 -0.65
N LYS A 43 2.35 20.78 -1.94
CA LYS A 43 1.43 20.60 -3.06
C LYS A 43 1.15 19.13 -3.33
N CYS A 44 2.16 18.35 -3.73
CA CYS A 44 1.95 16.97 -4.17
C CYS A 44 1.95 15.93 -3.04
N ARG A 45 2.59 16.22 -1.91
CA ARG A 45 2.80 15.29 -0.78
C ARG A 45 3.49 13.96 -1.12
N ASP A 46 3.97 13.81 -2.35
CA ASP A 46 4.57 12.58 -2.89
C ASP A 46 6.09 12.51 -2.63
N VAL A 47 6.79 13.63 -2.83
CA VAL A 47 8.25 13.70 -2.67
C VAL A 47 8.68 14.36 -1.36
N ARG A 48 9.87 14.03 -0.89
CA ARG A 48 10.47 14.52 0.37
C ARG A 48 11.78 15.27 0.12
N TYR A 49 12.04 16.26 0.96
CA TYR A 49 13.27 17.04 0.94
C TYR A 49 13.86 17.14 2.36
N CYS A 50 15.18 17.07 2.47
CA CYS A 50 15.88 17.30 3.74
C CYS A 50 15.85 18.78 4.16
N SER A 51 15.76 19.71 3.21
CA SER A 51 15.69 21.16 3.46
C SER A 51 14.80 21.89 2.45
N LYS A 52 14.41 23.12 2.77
CA LYS A 52 13.72 24.01 1.82
C LYS A 52 14.61 24.34 0.61
N ASP A 53 15.93 24.34 0.78
CA ASP A 53 16.87 24.63 -0.30
C ASP A 53 16.91 23.48 -1.31
N CYS A 54 16.92 22.22 -0.85
CA CYS A 54 16.79 21.08 -1.76
C CYS A 54 15.48 21.10 -2.54
N GLN A 55 14.37 21.52 -1.91
CA GLN A 55 13.09 21.69 -2.61
C GLN A 55 13.16 22.77 -3.69
N ARG A 56 13.81 23.92 -3.41
CA ARG A 56 13.96 25.02 -4.36
C ARG A 56 14.88 24.64 -5.52
N SER A 57 15.98 23.96 -5.25
CA SER A 57 16.92 23.47 -6.27
C SER A 57 16.26 22.45 -7.19
N ASP A 58 15.49 21.50 -6.65
CA ASP A 58 14.72 20.53 -7.45
C ASP A 58 13.48 21.16 -8.12
N TRP A 59 13.09 22.40 -7.80
CA TRP A 59 11.82 22.94 -8.29
C TRP A 59 11.73 22.99 -9.82
N LYS A 60 12.85 23.26 -10.51
CA LYS A 60 12.88 23.33 -11.98
C LYS A 60 12.44 22.01 -12.65
N SER A 61 12.88 20.88 -12.11
CA SER A 61 12.52 19.53 -12.57
C SER A 61 11.20 19.06 -11.93
N HIS A 62 11.04 19.25 -10.63
CA HIS A 62 9.88 18.80 -9.86
C HIS A 62 8.57 19.44 -10.34
N LYS A 63 8.55 20.74 -10.66
CA LYS A 63 7.33 21.45 -11.06
C LYS A 63 6.61 20.82 -12.25
N LEU A 64 7.35 20.16 -13.16
CA LEU A 64 6.81 19.50 -14.35
C LEU A 64 5.92 18.31 -13.99
N ARG A 65 6.17 17.68 -12.84
CA ARG A 65 5.43 16.53 -12.32
C ARG A 65 4.70 16.80 -11.00
N CYS A 66 4.78 18.01 -10.47
CA CYS A 66 4.21 18.38 -9.18
C CYS A 66 2.71 18.67 -9.31
N GLN A 67 1.90 17.63 -9.17
CA GLN A 67 0.44 17.71 -9.13
C GLN A 67 -0.06 17.56 -7.70
N ALA A 68 -1.16 18.23 -7.35
CA ALA A 68 -1.79 17.98 -6.05
C ALA A 68 -2.21 16.50 -6.01
N PRO A 69 -2.10 15.82 -4.86
CA PRO A 69 -2.64 14.48 -4.76
C PRO A 69 -4.11 14.58 -5.15
N THR A 70 -4.49 13.84 -6.19
CA THR A 70 -5.91 13.55 -6.43
C THR A 70 -6.44 12.87 -5.17
N ASN A 71 -7.75 12.88 -4.92
CA ASN A 71 -8.36 12.27 -3.73
C ASN A 71 -8.11 10.75 -3.55
N LEU A 72 -7.25 10.18 -4.38
CA LEU A 72 -6.75 8.81 -4.41
C LEU A 72 -5.59 8.59 -3.44
N MET A 73 -5.63 9.21 -2.24
CA MET A 73 -4.88 8.62 -1.15
C MET A 73 -5.48 7.24 -0.90
N PRO A 74 -4.68 6.14 -0.91
CA PRO A 74 -5.18 4.79 -0.74
C PRO A 74 -6.17 4.66 0.41
N SER A 75 -5.87 5.35 1.52
CA SER A 75 -6.67 5.34 2.74
C SER A 75 -8.11 5.85 2.61
N VAL A 76 -8.43 6.71 1.64
CA VAL A 76 -9.78 7.29 1.52
C VAL A 76 -10.74 6.32 0.83
N TRP A 77 -10.37 5.79 -0.35
CA TRP A 77 -11.21 4.81 -1.03
C TRP A 77 -11.10 3.42 -0.38
N ILE A 78 -9.96 3.04 0.22
CA ILE A 78 -9.86 1.79 1.00
C ILE A 78 -10.95 1.76 2.07
N ARG A 79 -11.12 2.83 2.87
CA ARG A 79 -12.19 2.86 3.90
C ARG A 79 -13.58 2.77 3.29
N LYS A 80 -13.78 3.34 2.09
CA LYS A 80 -15.06 3.27 1.37
C LYS A 80 -15.37 1.86 0.87
N TYR A 81 -14.35 1.10 0.46
CA TYR A 81 -14.49 -0.21 -0.21
C TYR A 81 -13.96 -1.40 0.61
N GLU A 82 -13.51 -1.19 1.84
CA GLU A 82 -12.89 -2.20 2.71
C GLU A 82 -13.79 -3.43 2.86
N GLY A 83 -15.09 -3.21 3.08
CA GLY A 83 -16.07 -4.29 3.20
C GLY A 83 -16.14 -5.17 1.94
N THR A 84 -16.02 -4.56 0.77
CA THR A 84 -16.03 -5.28 -0.52
C THR A 84 -14.79 -6.14 -0.68
N PHE A 85 -13.60 -5.61 -0.41
CA PHE A 85 -12.36 -6.38 -0.51
C PHE A 85 -12.26 -7.47 0.56
N ARG A 86 -12.75 -7.18 1.78
CA ARG A 86 -12.85 -8.18 2.83
C ARG A 86 -13.76 -9.33 2.42
N TRP A 87 -14.95 -9.03 1.88
CA TRP A 87 -15.87 -10.05 1.40
C TRP A 87 -15.26 -10.88 0.27
N ALA A 88 -14.66 -10.22 -0.73
CA ALA A 88 -13.99 -10.89 -1.85
C ALA A 88 -12.86 -11.80 -1.36
N ALA A 89 -12.06 -11.37 -0.38
CA ALA A 89 -10.98 -12.17 0.18
C ALA A 89 -11.51 -13.39 0.96
N MET A 90 -12.57 -13.21 1.77
CA MET A 90 -13.20 -14.32 2.49
C MET A 90 -13.72 -15.39 1.53
N GLU A 91 -14.34 -14.97 0.44
CA GLU A 91 -14.93 -15.89 -0.54
C GLU A 91 -13.85 -16.58 -1.38
N ALA A 92 -12.91 -15.81 -1.93
CA ALA A 92 -11.83 -16.35 -2.76
C ALA A 92 -10.96 -17.35 -2.02
N LEU A 93 -10.71 -17.14 -0.72
CA LEU A 93 -9.93 -18.05 0.13
C LEU A 93 -10.79 -19.08 0.86
N ARG A 94 -12.11 -19.10 0.61
CA ARG A 94 -13.07 -20.03 1.22
C ARG A 94 -12.96 -20.07 2.74
N LEU A 95 -12.73 -18.93 3.38
CA LEU A 95 -12.51 -18.86 4.83
C LEU A 95 -13.74 -19.30 5.64
N HIS A 96 -14.92 -19.22 5.03
CA HIS A 96 -16.18 -19.66 5.63
C HIS A 96 -16.31 -21.19 5.67
N THR A 97 -15.57 -21.94 4.83
CA THR A 97 -15.62 -23.42 4.74
C THR A 97 -14.28 -24.09 5.03
N ASN A 98 -13.18 -23.34 5.05
CA ASN A 98 -11.85 -23.81 5.36
C ASN A 98 -11.14 -22.84 6.33
N TYR A 99 -10.98 -23.26 7.59
CA TYR A 99 -10.43 -22.45 8.68
C TYR A 99 -8.90 -22.25 8.63
N MET A 100 -8.23 -22.81 7.63
CA MET A 100 -6.80 -22.58 7.40
C MET A 100 -6.60 -21.61 6.23
N PRO A 101 -6.59 -20.28 6.46
CA PRO A 101 -5.92 -19.37 5.55
C PRO A 101 -4.46 -19.82 5.53
N ALA A 102 -4.05 -20.37 4.40
CA ALA A 102 -2.72 -20.88 4.20
C ALA A 102 -1.73 -19.78 4.56
N LYS A 103 -0.84 -20.07 5.51
CA LYS A 103 0.30 -19.22 5.86
C LYS A 103 1.01 -18.85 4.55
N GLY A 104 1.05 -17.57 4.22
CA GLY A 104 1.62 -17.10 2.96
C GLY A 104 0.68 -17.05 1.76
N THR A 105 -0.65 -17.15 1.92
CA THR A 105 -1.62 -16.97 0.84
C THR A 105 -2.49 -15.73 1.10
N GLY A 106 -2.82 -14.99 0.05
CA GLY A 106 -3.67 -13.80 0.13
C GLY A 106 -4.45 -13.54 -1.15
N LEU A 107 -5.14 -12.40 -1.20
CA LEU A 107 -5.86 -11.94 -2.39
C LEU A 107 -5.06 -10.82 -3.07
N GLU A 108 -4.59 -11.04 -4.28
CA GLU A 108 -4.00 -9.99 -5.12
C GLU A 108 -5.09 -9.31 -5.94
N VAL A 109 -5.18 -7.97 -5.80
CA VAL A 109 -6.07 -7.11 -6.58
C VAL A 109 -5.20 -6.15 -7.38
N VAL A 110 -5.22 -6.31 -8.71
CA VAL A 110 -4.60 -5.38 -9.64
C VAL A 110 -5.63 -4.31 -9.98
N ILE A 111 -5.32 -3.04 -9.74
CA ILE A 111 -6.21 -1.92 -10.02
C ILE A 111 -5.53 -0.90 -10.93
N PHE A 112 -6.32 -0.28 -11.80
CA PHE A 112 -5.90 0.89 -12.56
C PHE A 112 -6.51 2.15 -11.97
N GLU A 113 -5.65 3.12 -11.66
CA GLU A 113 -6.08 4.47 -11.33
C GLU A 113 -6.38 5.23 -12.63
N GLY A 114 -7.63 5.62 -12.82
CA GLY A 114 -8.04 6.38 -13.99
C GLY A 114 -9.53 6.68 -13.96
N THR A 115 -9.89 7.89 -14.35
CA THR A 115 -11.28 8.25 -14.62
C THR A 115 -11.77 7.40 -15.79
N ALA A 116 -12.65 6.44 -15.53
CA ALA A 116 -13.37 5.76 -16.60
C ALA A 116 -14.08 6.83 -17.45
N VAL A 117 -13.81 6.85 -18.76
CA VAL A 117 -14.49 7.77 -19.69
C VAL A 117 -15.91 7.25 -19.88
N GLY A 118 -16.84 7.74 -19.06
CA GLY A 118 -18.24 7.35 -19.07
C GLY A 118 -19.07 8.14 -18.05
N PRO A 119 -20.41 8.08 -18.10
CA PRO A 119 -21.29 8.87 -17.23
C PRO A 119 -21.16 8.53 -15.73
N ASN A 120 -20.54 7.40 -15.39
CA ASN A 120 -20.18 7.01 -14.03
C ASN A 120 -18.65 6.95 -13.89
N LEU A 121 -18.08 7.88 -13.13
CA LEU A 121 -16.67 7.89 -12.74
C LEU A 121 -16.46 6.82 -11.66
N ALA A 122 -15.97 5.64 -12.03
CA ALA A 122 -15.46 4.70 -11.05
C ALA A 122 -14.18 5.27 -10.39
N ASP A 123 -14.05 5.15 -9.07
CA ASP A 123 -12.87 5.63 -8.32
C ASP A 123 -11.58 4.88 -8.75
N PHE A 124 -11.72 3.65 -9.25
CA PHE A 124 -10.67 2.81 -9.85
C PHE A 124 -11.30 1.69 -10.69
N LEU A 125 -10.51 1.04 -11.55
CA LEU A 125 -10.90 -0.18 -12.26
C LEU A 125 -10.15 -1.38 -11.69
N VAL A 126 -10.84 -2.51 -11.49
CA VAL A 126 -10.18 -3.78 -11.11
C VAL A 126 -9.80 -4.53 -12.37
N ALA A 127 -8.50 -4.65 -12.62
CA ALA A 127 -7.93 -5.36 -13.76
C ALA A 127 -7.90 -6.88 -13.54
N SER A 128 -7.56 -7.29 -12.31
CA SER A 128 -7.43 -8.69 -11.92
C SER A 128 -7.69 -8.81 -10.42
N CYS A 129 -8.30 -9.92 -10.00
CA CYS A 129 -8.52 -10.27 -8.60
C CYS A 129 -8.34 -11.78 -8.45
N LYS A 130 -7.27 -12.23 -7.78
CA LYS A 130 -6.93 -13.65 -7.71
C LYS A 130 -6.27 -14.02 -6.38
N VAL A 131 -6.46 -15.27 -5.97
CA VAL A 131 -5.69 -15.85 -4.87
C VAL A 131 -4.23 -15.94 -5.28
N CYS A 132 -3.32 -15.53 -4.40
CA CYS A 132 -1.88 -15.48 -4.66
C CYS A 132 -1.06 -16.05 -3.52
N ASP A 133 0.15 -16.49 -3.85
CA ASP A 133 1.22 -16.75 -2.89
C ASP A 133 1.90 -15.42 -2.57
N LEU A 134 1.80 -14.98 -1.32
CA LEU A 134 2.33 -13.71 -0.83
C LEU A 134 3.85 -13.63 -1.00
N GLY A 135 4.56 -14.76 -0.92
CA GLY A 135 6.00 -14.83 -1.16
C GLY A 135 6.40 -14.48 -2.60
N LYS A 136 5.49 -14.66 -3.56
CA LYS A 136 5.71 -14.33 -4.98
C LYS A 136 5.33 -12.89 -5.32
N VAL A 137 4.37 -12.32 -4.61
CA VAL A 137 3.84 -10.97 -4.90
C VAL A 137 4.55 -9.90 -4.07
N ILE A 138 4.96 -10.22 -2.83
CA ILE A 138 5.61 -9.27 -1.93
C ILE A 138 7.11 -9.62 -1.82
N PRO A 139 8.01 -8.80 -2.39
CA PRO A 139 9.45 -9.03 -2.30
C PRO A 139 9.93 -9.08 -0.85
N GLY A 140 10.66 -10.14 -0.49
CA GLY A 140 11.19 -10.33 0.86
C GLY A 140 10.15 -10.75 1.91
N TYR A 141 8.96 -11.16 1.48
CA TYR A 141 7.94 -11.66 2.41
C TYR A 141 8.40 -12.90 3.16
N GLN A 142 8.25 -12.85 4.48
CA GLN A 142 8.50 -13.97 5.38
C GLN A 142 7.23 -14.24 6.17
N ALA A 143 6.61 -15.39 5.91
CA ALA A 143 5.32 -15.72 6.50
C ALA A 143 5.35 -15.84 8.04
N ASP A 144 6.52 -16.12 8.63
CA ASP A 144 6.71 -16.12 10.09
C ASP A 144 6.70 -14.72 10.72
N HIS A 145 7.00 -13.68 9.93
CA HIS A 145 7.01 -12.29 10.36
C HIS A 145 5.75 -11.52 9.94
N ASP A 146 4.78 -12.19 9.32
CA ASP A 146 3.54 -11.57 8.90
C ASP A 146 2.63 -11.30 10.12
N PRO A 147 2.34 -10.03 10.45
CA PRO A 147 1.51 -9.69 11.61
C PRO A 147 0.06 -10.18 11.46
N THR A 148 -0.40 -10.46 10.25
CA THR A 148 -1.74 -11.04 10.03
C THR A 148 -1.82 -12.48 10.54
N VAL A 149 -0.70 -13.20 10.62
CA VAL A 149 -0.65 -14.58 11.14
C VAL A 149 -0.88 -14.59 12.65
N SER A 150 -0.20 -13.72 13.40
CA SER A 150 -0.42 -13.58 14.84
C SER A 150 -1.82 -13.03 15.14
N LEU A 151 -2.26 -12.01 14.41
CA LEU A 151 -3.62 -11.46 14.51
C LEU A 151 -4.70 -12.52 14.22
N SER A 152 -4.53 -13.31 13.16
CA SER A 152 -5.47 -14.39 12.83
C SER A 152 -5.56 -15.41 13.95
N ARG A 153 -4.45 -15.73 14.62
CA ARG A 153 -4.45 -16.63 15.77
C ARG A 153 -5.28 -16.06 16.92
N ASP A 154 -5.13 -14.77 17.21
CA ASP A 154 -5.86 -14.11 18.29
C ASP A 154 -7.35 -13.87 17.98
N ILE A 155 -7.71 -13.68 16.72
CA ILE A 155 -9.10 -13.63 16.27
C ILE A 155 -9.75 -15.00 16.48
N ARG A 156 -9.07 -16.10 16.11
CA ARG A 156 -9.58 -17.46 16.29
C ARG A 156 -9.76 -17.85 17.76
N LYS A 157 -8.87 -17.43 18.65
CA LYS A 157 -9.05 -17.61 20.11
C LYS A 157 -10.34 -16.97 20.64
N ARG A 158 -10.84 -15.94 19.96
CA ARG A 158 -12.07 -15.21 20.31
C ARG A 158 -13.30 -15.67 19.52
N GLY A 159 -13.20 -16.81 18.82
CA GLY A 159 -14.29 -17.37 18.02
C GLY A 159 -14.47 -16.76 16.63
N GLY A 160 -13.55 -15.90 16.17
CA GLY A 160 -13.55 -15.37 14.81
C GLY A 160 -12.85 -16.29 13.80
N ILE A 161 -13.03 -16.02 12.50
CA ILE A 161 -12.53 -16.89 11.41
C ILE A 161 -11.01 -16.71 11.17
N GLY A 162 -10.50 -15.48 11.31
CA GLY A 162 -9.08 -15.16 11.14
C GLY A 162 -8.85 -13.80 10.49
N ALA A 163 -7.61 -13.52 10.14
CA ALA A 163 -7.22 -12.37 9.33
C ALA A 163 -6.70 -12.85 7.97
N VAL A 164 -6.83 -12.00 6.96
CA VAL A 164 -6.39 -12.26 5.58
C VAL A 164 -5.59 -11.06 5.09
N THR A 165 -4.59 -11.34 4.27
CA THR A 165 -3.81 -10.31 3.57
C THR A 165 -4.40 -10.06 2.18
N VAL A 166 -4.81 -8.82 1.93
CA VAL A 166 -5.16 -8.30 0.59
C VAL A 166 -4.02 -7.44 0.09
N VAL A 167 -3.52 -7.75 -1.11
CA VAL A 167 -2.42 -7.04 -1.76
C VAL A 167 -2.95 -6.24 -2.93
N PHE A 168 -2.67 -4.94 -2.96
CA PHE A 168 -2.98 -4.09 -4.11
C PHE A 168 -1.75 -3.89 -4.98
N SER A 169 -1.90 -4.19 -6.27
CA SER A 169 -0.91 -4.02 -7.33
C SER A 169 -1.46 -3.03 -8.38
N PHE A 170 -0.60 -2.26 -9.06
CA PHE A 170 -0.98 -1.32 -10.13
C PHE A 170 -0.15 -1.61 -11.39
#